data_AF-A0A948RPX8-F1
#
_entry.id   AF-A0A948RPX8-F1
#
_cell.length_a   1.000
_cell.length_b   1.000
_cell.length_c   1.000
_cell.angle_alpha   90.00
_cell.angle_beta   90.00
_cell.angle_gamma   90.00
#
_symmetry.space_group_name_H-M   'P 1'
#
loop_
_entity.id
_entity.type
_entity.pdbx_description
1 polymer ?
#
loop_
_entity_poly.entity_id
_entity_poly.type
_entity_poly.pdbx_seq_one_letter_code
_entity_poly.pdbx_strand_id
1 'polypeptide(L)'
;MNCPRCGTVYDDSFRFCPTCAQLNPYAAGSAGYPRQPPPVAQMRRGGGGDRRIWLILGIALGVVLLVGVVTALVLLLSGGGGSAAGKYRDSGGVVTLDLRSDGSWSVDFSYGGDGTGSNAGGTWKQEGNRLLLSNDDNSGTLVFLIEGDFLKDEEGLMQLHKVNGDSSSGEAEVEVTEQGSDAARRRTCQSNLRTVDGAIQSYEAFFDNPVFPSNAEDMVQPGTKVLKRIPVCPSGNAPYVWVAGSPPLISCPNDASHTI
;
A
#
# COMPACT_ATOMS: atom_id res chain seq x y z
N MET A 1 -15.79 13.14 32.91
CA MET A 1 -15.40 14.11 31.84
C MET A 1 -16.20 13.87 30.54
N ASN A 2 -16.12 14.77 29.54
CA ASN A 2 -16.76 14.57 28.21
C ASN A 2 -15.76 13.99 27.20
N CYS A 3 -16.18 12.98 26.43
CA CYS A 3 -15.35 12.43 25.36
C CYS A 3 -15.17 13.47 24.24
N PRO A 4 -13.93 13.82 23.83
CA PRO A 4 -13.70 14.82 22.79
C PRO A 4 -14.18 14.37 21.40
N ARG A 5 -14.42 13.07 21.19
CA ARG A 5 -14.84 12.53 19.89
C ARG A 5 -16.35 12.34 19.76
N CYS A 6 -17.03 11.86 20.79
CA CYS A 6 -18.48 11.59 20.73
C CYS A 6 -19.32 12.43 21.69
N GLY A 7 -18.70 13.26 22.53
CA GLY A 7 -19.41 14.17 23.44
C GLY A 7 -20.11 13.52 24.63
N THR A 8 -20.07 12.18 24.76
CA THR A 8 -20.70 11.49 25.89
C THR A 8 -19.97 11.79 27.19
N VAL A 9 -20.73 12.01 28.26
CA VAL A 9 -20.21 12.22 29.61
C VAL A 9 -19.99 10.86 30.27
N TYR A 10 -18.79 10.60 30.79
CA TYR A 10 -18.46 9.35 31.47
C TYR A 10 -17.53 9.58 32.68
N ASP A 11 -17.39 8.57 33.53
CA ASP A 11 -16.61 8.61 34.77
C ASP A 11 -15.10 8.47 34.51
N ASP A 12 -14.28 9.15 35.31
CA ASP A 12 -12.84 9.28 35.10
C ASP A 12 -12.06 7.99 35.44
N SER A 13 -12.72 7.00 36.05
CA SER A 13 -12.17 5.67 36.32
C SER A 13 -12.00 4.78 35.08
N PHE A 14 -12.65 5.11 33.95
CA PHE A 14 -12.56 4.31 32.73
C PHE A 14 -11.37 4.71 31.85
N ARG A 15 -10.52 3.72 31.54
CA ARG A 15 -9.35 3.89 30.65
C ARG A 15 -9.74 4.17 29.19
N PHE A 16 -10.94 3.75 28.78
CA PHE A 16 -11.48 3.92 27.43
C PHE A 16 -12.92 4.43 27.50
N CYS A 17 -13.33 5.28 26.54
CA CYS A 17 -14.72 5.70 26.43
C CYS A 17 -15.62 4.50 26.06
N PRO A 18 -16.67 4.18 26.82
CA PRO A 18 -17.49 2.99 26.58
C PRO A 18 -18.27 3.04 25.26
N THR A 19 -18.49 4.23 24.71
CA THR A 19 -19.27 4.40 23.47
C THR A 19 -18.41 4.30 22.21
N CYS A 20 -17.16 4.77 22.25
CA CYS A 20 -16.31 4.87 21.05
C CYS A 20 -14.92 4.25 21.20
N ALA A 21 -14.62 3.62 22.33
CA ALA A 21 -13.38 2.92 22.66
C ALA A 21 -12.08 3.77 22.60
N GLN A 22 -12.19 5.10 22.52
CA GLN A 22 -10.99 5.95 22.48
C GLN A 22 -10.33 6.05 23.86
N LEU A 23 -8.99 6.00 23.87
CA LEU A 23 -8.15 6.06 25.07
C LEU A 23 -8.33 7.40 25.77
N ASN A 24 -8.57 7.38 27.08
CA ASN A 24 -8.61 8.59 27.89
C ASN A 24 -7.17 9.01 28.24
N PRO A 25 -6.63 10.11 27.68
CA PRO A 25 -5.24 10.53 27.92
C PRO A 25 -5.02 10.98 29.37
N TYR A 26 -6.08 11.26 30.13
CA TYR A 26 -6.01 11.70 31.53
C TYR A 26 -6.07 10.55 32.54
N ALA A 27 -6.28 9.30 32.10
CA ALA A 27 -6.31 8.13 32.99
C ALA A 27 -4.91 7.69 33.49
N ALA A 28 -3.84 8.41 33.12
CA ALA A 28 -2.48 8.11 33.52
C ALA A 28 -2.07 8.94 34.75
N GLY A 29 -2.35 8.40 35.95
CA GLY A 29 -1.46 8.62 37.09
C GLY A 29 -2.10 8.85 38.44
N SER A 30 -2.12 7.81 39.27
CA SER A 30 -1.91 7.95 40.72
C SER A 30 -1.38 6.65 41.32
N ALA A 31 -0.19 6.22 40.89
CA ALA A 31 0.62 5.27 41.65
C ALA A 31 1.94 5.98 41.98
N GLY A 32 2.03 6.56 43.17
CA GLY A 32 3.22 7.23 43.66
C GLY A 32 4.32 6.21 43.94
N TYR A 33 5.46 6.32 43.25
CA TYR A 33 6.70 5.67 43.65
C TYR A 33 7.54 6.65 44.48
N PRO A 34 8.08 6.23 45.64
CA PRO A 34 8.92 7.08 46.48
C PRO A 34 10.26 7.39 45.80
N ARG A 35 10.69 8.65 45.87
CA ARG A 35 11.98 9.14 45.36
C ARG A 35 13.14 8.53 46.14
N GLN A 36 14.06 7.85 45.47
CA GLN A 36 15.38 7.50 46.01
C GLN A 36 16.30 8.73 46.01
N PRO A 37 17.08 8.98 47.08
CA PRO A 37 18.09 10.05 47.11
C PRO A 37 19.36 9.66 46.33
N PRO A 38 20.09 10.65 45.77
CA PRO A 38 21.29 10.41 44.98
C PRO A 38 22.48 9.92 45.82
N PRO A 39 23.37 9.07 45.27
CA PRO A 39 24.57 8.61 45.97
C PRO A 39 25.62 9.72 46.09
N VAL A 40 26.20 9.82 47.29
CA VAL A 40 27.24 10.78 47.66
C VAL A 40 28.59 10.34 47.08
N ALA A 41 29.19 11.19 46.25
CA ALA A 41 30.54 11.00 45.73
C ALA A 41 31.58 11.18 46.84
N GLN A 42 32.34 10.12 47.15
CA GLN A 42 33.51 10.20 48.01
C GLN A 42 34.78 10.31 47.17
N MET A 43 35.41 11.48 47.21
CA MET A 43 36.80 11.65 46.76
C MET A 43 37.73 10.98 47.77
N ARG A 44 38.53 10.00 47.31
CA ARG A 44 39.72 9.54 48.05
C ARG A 44 40.98 9.81 47.22
N ARG A 45 41.74 10.78 47.71
CA ARG A 45 43.09 11.17 47.32
C ARG A 45 44.07 10.23 48.05
N GLY A 46 45.02 9.62 47.35
CA GLY A 46 46.05 8.80 47.98
C GLY A 46 47.09 8.32 46.99
N GLY A 47 48.21 9.04 46.91
CA GLY A 47 49.41 8.63 46.19
C GLY A 47 50.21 7.60 46.98
N GLY A 48 50.80 6.66 46.25
CA GLY A 48 51.73 5.64 46.74
C GLY A 48 52.09 4.73 45.59
N GLY A 49 53.28 4.93 45.01
CA GLY A 49 53.75 4.21 43.83
C GLY A 49 54.08 2.76 44.14
N ASP A 50 53.08 1.89 44.10
CA ASP A 50 53.24 0.44 44.23
C ASP A 50 53.38 -0.21 42.84
N ARG A 51 54.36 -1.10 42.68
CA ARG A 51 54.56 -1.94 41.48
C ARG A 51 53.30 -2.73 41.06
N ARG A 52 52.31 -2.84 41.95
CA ARG A 52 50.99 -3.43 41.67
C ARG A 52 50.13 -2.56 40.75
N ILE A 53 50.34 -1.24 40.73
CA ILE A 53 49.65 -0.31 39.81
C ILE A 53 50.06 -0.58 38.37
N TRP A 54 51.33 -0.90 38.12
CA TRP A 54 51.81 -1.27 36.78
C TRP A 54 51.17 -2.56 36.26
N LEU A 55 50.88 -3.51 37.16
CA LEU A 55 50.20 -4.76 36.80
C LEU A 55 48.71 -4.52 36.49
N ILE A 56 48.04 -3.65 37.26
CA ILE A 56 46.66 -3.25 37.00
C ILE A 56 46.55 -2.43 35.71
N LEU A 57 47.50 -1.52 35.44
CA LEU A 57 47.57 -0.78 34.17
C LEU A 57 47.81 -1.71 32.98
N GLY A 58 48.67 -2.72 33.13
CA GLY A 58 48.90 -3.73 32.08
C GLY A 58 47.63 -4.53 31.77
N ILE A 59 46.89 -4.98 32.79
CA ILE A 59 45.62 -5.69 32.60
C ILE A 59 44.57 -4.76 31.99
N ALA A 60 44.45 -3.52 32.48
CA ALA A 60 43.50 -2.54 31.95
C ALA A 60 43.78 -2.23 30.47
N LEU A 61 45.04 -2.04 30.09
CA LEU A 61 45.43 -1.82 28.70
C LEU A 61 45.13 -3.05 27.82
N GLY A 62 45.37 -4.25 28.34
CA GLY A 62 45.04 -5.50 27.66
C GLY A 62 43.55 -5.66 27.42
N VAL A 63 42.70 -5.32 28.41
CA VAL A 63 41.24 -5.37 28.26
C VAL A 63 40.77 -4.33 27.25
N VAL A 64 41.31 -3.10 27.25
CA VAL A 64 40.94 -2.07 26.26
C VAL A 64 41.32 -2.49 24.85
N LEU A 65 42.49 -3.09 24.64
CA LEU A 65 42.90 -3.63 23.34
C LEU A 65 41.98 -4.78 22.89
N LEU A 66 41.64 -5.69 23.80
CA LEU A 66 40.77 -6.82 23.47
C LEU A 66 39.36 -6.36 23.10
N VAL A 67 38.79 -5.40 23.84
CA VAL A 67 37.50 -4.77 23.49
C VAL A 67 37.59 -4.05 22.15
N GLY A 68 38.67 -3.31 21.89
CA GLY A 68 38.90 -2.66 20.59
C GLY A 68 38.92 -3.65 19.43
N VAL A 69 39.62 -4.78 19.58
CA VAL A 69 39.68 -5.85 18.58
C VAL A 69 38.31 -6.50 18.38
N VAL A 70 37.57 -6.79 19.45
CA VAL A 70 36.21 -7.34 19.34
C VAL A 70 35.27 -6.35 18.66
N THR A 71 35.37 -5.06 18.97
CA THR A 71 34.53 -4.03 18.36
C THR A 71 34.86 -3.86 16.87
N ALA A 72 36.13 -3.88 16.50
CA ALA A 72 36.56 -3.84 15.09
C ALA A 72 36.14 -5.11 14.33
N LEU A 73 36.23 -6.28 14.97
CA LEU A 73 35.78 -7.54 14.38
C LEU A 73 34.25 -7.57 14.21
N VAL A 74 33.50 -7.07 15.20
CA VAL A 74 32.05 -6.89 15.08
C VAL A 74 31.76 -5.94 13.93
N LEU A 75 32.42 -4.79 13.81
CA LEU A 75 32.21 -3.85 12.68
C LEU A 75 32.58 -4.44 11.31
N LEU A 76 33.55 -5.35 11.24
CA LEU A 76 33.92 -6.06 10.01
C LEU A 76 32.96 -7.21 9.66
N LEU A 77 32.37 -7.87 10.67
CA LEU A 77 31.43 -8.98 10.50
C LEU A 77 29.97 -8.51 10.40
N SER A 78 29.61 -7.43 11.07
CA SER A 78 28.40 -6.67 10.84
C SER A 78 28.65 -5.86 9.58
N GLY A 79 28.52 -6.51 8.43
CA GLY A 79 28.57 -5.87 7.12
C GLY A 79 27.76 -4.60 7.17
N GLY A 80 28.46 -3.48 7.31
CA GLY A 80 27.89 -2.15 7.17
C GLY A 80 27.45 -2.04 5.73
N GLY A 81 26.17 -2.35 5.49
CA GLY A 81 25.44 -1.88 4.32
C GLY A 81 25.43 -0.36 4.39
N GLY A 82 26.55 0.26 4.00
CA GLY A 82 26.60 1.67 3.74
C GLY A 82 25.55 1.95 2.68
N SER A 83 24.53 2.74 3.04
CA SER A 83 23.58 3.29 2.10
C SER A 83 24.36 4.17 1.14
N ALA A 84 24.86 3.55 0.08
CA ALA A 84 25.44 4.25 -1.03
C ALA A 84 24.33 5.11 -1.64
N ALA A 85 24.47 6.42 -1.49
CA ALA A 85 23.89 7.39 -2.41
C ALA A 85 24.55 7.20 -3.79
N GLY A 86 24.30 6.04 -4.40
CA GLY A 86 24.69 5.76 -5.76
C GLY A 86 23.78 6.54 -6.69
N LYS A 87 24.36 7.27 -7.63
CA LYS A 87 23.66 7.57 -8.87
C LYS A 87 23.56 6.26 -9.64
N TYR A 88 22.45 5.55 -9.47
CA TYR A 88 22.26 4.25 -10.10
C TYR A 88 21.88 4.44 -11.57
N ARG A 89 22.73 3.90 -12.44
CA ARG A 89 22.60 3.98 -13.89
C ARG A 89 22.68 2.55 -14.40
N ASP A 90 21.55 1.84 -14.40
CA ASP A 90 21.45 0.58 -15.13
C ASP A 90 20.02 0.18 -15.55
N SER A 91 19.96 -0.61 -16.62
CA SER A 91 18.92 -0.66 -17.64
C SER A 91 17.87 -1.76 -17.49
N GLY A 92 17.50 -2.18 -16.27
CA GLY A 92 16.54 -3.29 -16.14
C GLY A 92 16.00 -3.65 -14.75
N GLY A 93 16.20 -2.81 -13.74
CA GLY A 93 15.66 -3.10 -12.40
C GLY A 93 14.13 -3.01 -12.33
N VAL A 94 13.52 -3.96 -11.60
CA VAL A 94 12.10 -3.94 -11.19
C VAL A 94 12.02 -3.36 -9.79
N VAL A 95 11.13 -2.40 -9.59
CA VAL A 95 10.81 -1.85 -8.27
C VAL A 95 9.45 -2.39 -7.84
N THR A 96 9.43 -3.18 -6.78
CA THR A 96 8.19 -3.70 -6.19
C THR A 96 7.83 -2.86 -4.98
N LEU A 97 6.62 -2.32 -4.96
CA LEU A 97 6.06 -1.65 -3.79
C LEU A 97 4.95 -2.53 -3.20
N ASP A 98 5.18 -3.05 -2.00
CA ASP A 98 4.16 -3.78 -1.23
C ASP A 98 3.61 -2.83 -0.16
N LEU A 99 2.32 -2.47 -0.29
CA LEU A 99 1.60 -1.68 0.70
C LEU A 99 0.63 -2.59 1.45
N ARG A 100 0.80 -2.71 2.76
CA ARG A 100 -0.03 -3.58 3.59
C ARG A 100 -1.21 -2.83 4.19
N SER A 101 -2.27 -3.57 4.49
CA SER A 101 -3.51 -3.05 5.08
C SER A 101 -3.35 -2.49 6.49
N ASP A 102 -2.26 -2.84 7.18
CA ASP A 102 -1.88 -2.32 8.50
C ASP A 102 -1.15 -0.96 8.44
N GLY A 103 -0.94 -0.41 7.23
CA GLY A 103 -0.24 0.86 7.03
C GLY A 103 1.28 0.72 6.92
N SER A 104 1.83 -0.50 7.00
CA SER A 104 3.23 -0.76 6.70
C SER A 104 3.47 -0.84 5.20
N TRP A 105 4.72 -0.60 4.78
CA TRP A 105 5.13 -0.71 3.39
C TRP A 105 6.53 -1.33 3.28
N SER A 106 6.80 -1.97 2.15
CA SER A 106 8.16 -2.34 1.74
C SER A 106 8.39 -1.97 0.28
N VAL A 107 9.56 -1.43 0.00
CA VAL A 107 10.04 -1.22 -1.38
C VAL A 107 11.22 -2.16 -1.60
N ASP A 108 11.05 -3.06 -2.54
CA ASP A 108 12.09 -4.00 -2.99
C ASP A 108 12.61 -3.57 -4.35
N PHE A 109 13.92 -3.34 -4.41
CA PHE A 109 14.61 -3.10 -5.66
C PHE A 109 15.27 -4.41 -6.10
N SER A 110 14.74 -5.02 -7.15
CA SER A 110 15.32 -6.20 -7.79
C SER A 110 16.09 -5.75 -9.02
N TYR A 111 17.41 -5.86 -8.97
CA TYR A 111 18.28 -5.56 -10.10
C TYR A 111 18.59 -6.88 -10.83
N GLY A 112 18.74 -6.84 -12.16
CA GLY A 112 19.04 -8.02 -12.99
C GLY A 112 20.41 -8.68 -12.76
N GLY A 113 21.14 -8.26 -11.71
CA GLY A 113 22.32 -8.91 -11.17
C GLY A 113 22.13 -9.08 -9.66
N ASP A 114 22.80 -10.07 -9.09
CA ASP A 114 22.62 -10.80 -7.82
C ASP A 114 22.36 -10.01 -6.51
N GLY A 115 22.17 -8.69 -6.55
CA GLY A 115 21.83 -7.84 -5.42
C GLY A 115 20.34 -7.51 -5.35
N THR A 116 19.70 -7.90 -4.26
CA THR A 116 18.41 -7.34 -3.82
C THR A 116 18.66 -6.32 -2.71
N GLY A 117 18.08 -5.13 -2.86
CA GLY A 117 18.04 -4.12 -1.81
C GLY A 117 16.61 -3.97 -1.33
N SER A 118 16.32 -4.37 -0.09
CA SER A 118 15.02 -4.14 0.54
C SER A 118 15.14 -3.01 1.55
N ASN A 119 14.19 -2.06 1.48
CA ASN A 119 13.99 -1.11 2.57
C ASN A 119 12.59 -1.35 3.14
N ALA A 120 12.54 -1.72 4.42
CA ALA A 120 11.32 -2.07 5.13
C ALA A 120 11.28 -1.30 6.46
N GLY A 121 10.14 -0.72 6.77
CA GLY A 121 9.96 0.14 7.94
C GLY A 121 9.63 1.57 7.51
N GLY A 122 8.64 2.16 8.18
CA GLY A 122 8.08 3.44 7.80
C GLY A 122 6.55 3.49 7.83
N THR A 123 6.06 4.71 7.76
CA THR A 123 4.64 5.01 7.53
C THR A 123 4.47 5.56 6.11
N TRP A 124 3.35 5.25 5.47
CA TRP A 124 2.98 5.88 4.21
C TRP A 124 1.76 6.77 4.38
N LYS A 125 1.70 7.82 3.56
CA LYS A 125 0.56 8.72 3.50
C LYS A 125 0.30 9.10 2.05
N GLN A 126 -0.97 9.05 1.65
CA GLN A 126 -1.41 9.60 0.38
C GLN A 126 -1.91 11.03 0.58
N GLU A 127 -1.42 11.96 -0.24
CA GLU A 127 -1.88 13.36 -0.28
C GLU A 127 -2.24 13.71 -1.72
N GLY A 128 -3.52 13.60 -2.07
CA GLY A 128 -3.97 13.76 -3.46
C GLY A 128 -3.37 12.69 -4.36
N ASN A 129 -2.58 13.12 -5.36
CA ASN A 129 -1.87 12.27 -6.32
C ASN A 129 -0.42 11.94 -5.89
N ARG A 130 -0.07 12.22 -4.63
CA ARG A 130 1.28 11.98 -4.09
C ARG A 130 1.23 10.83 -3.10
N LEU A 131 2.12 9.85 -3.30
CA LEU A 131 2.40 8.84 -2.30
C LEU A 131 3.69 9.24 -1.58
N LEU A 132 3.58 9.53 -0.28
CA LEU A 132 4.72 9.83 0.59
C LEU A 132 5.05 8.58 1.41
N LEU A 133 6.26 8.08 1.24
CA LEU A 133 6.83 7.03 2.09
C LEU A 133 7.84 7.70 3.02
N SER A 134 7.59 7.65 4.33
CA SER A 134 8.50 8.16 5.35
C SER A 134 9.08 7.00 6.12
N ASN A 135 10.41 6.89 6.18
CA ASN A 135 11.06 5.93 7.06
C ASN A 135 10.88 6.37 8.53
N ASP A 136 10.76 5.41 9.44
CA ASP A 136 10.50 5.66 10.88
C ASP A 136 11.67 6.35 11.58
N ASP A 137 12.85 6.28 10.99
CA ASP A 137 14.06 6.96 11.44
C ASP A 137 14.20 8.41 10.93
N ASN A 138 13.20 8.91 10.18
CA ASN A 138 13.21 10.21 9.50
C ASN A 138 14.44 10.44 8.57
N SER A 139 15.13 9.37 8.15
CA SER A 139 16.35 9.47 7.34
C SER A 139 16.10 9.81 5.86
N GLY A 140 14.84 9.74 5.41
CA GLY A 140 14.45 10.13 4.07
C GLY A 140 12.94 10.02 3.85
N THR A 141 12.42 10.90 3.00
CA THR A 141 11.07 10.80 2.44
C THR A 141 11.19 10.49 0.97
N LEU A 142 10.68 9.34 0.54
CA LEU A 142 10.49 9.04 -0.88
C LEU A 142 9.12 9.60 -1.29
N VAL A 143 9.13 10.47 -2.30
CA VAL A 143 7.90 11.04 -2.86
C VAL A 143 7.73 10.49 -4.27
N PHE A 144 6.65 9.76 -4.49
CA PHE A 144 6.23 9.35 -5.82
C PHE A 144 5.16 10.33 -6.29
N LEU A 145 5.42 10.99 -7.42
CA LEU A 145 4.40 11.69 -8.19
C LEU A 145 3.75 10.64 -9.07
N ILE A 146 2.48 10.35 -8.81
CA ILE A 146 1.72 9.37 -9.57
C ILE A 146 0.71 10.15 -10.40
N GLU A 147 0.84 10.10 -11.71
CA GLU A 147 -0.21 10.60 -12.61
C GLU A 147 -1.21 9.46 -12.83
N GLY A 148 -2.37 9.54 -12.18
CA GLY A 148 -3.46 8.56 -12.32
C GLY A 148 -4.24 8.30 -11.03
N ASP A 149 -5.35 7.57 -11.16
CA ASP A 149 -6.19 7.12 -10.04
C ASP A 149 -5.69 5.78 -9.48
N PHE A 150 -5.68 5.65 -8.14
CA PHE A 150 -5.29 4.39 -7.48
C PHE A 150 -6.44 3.38 -7.57
N LEU A 151 -6.18 2.22 -8.19
CA LEU A 151 -7.07 1.07 -8.10
C LEU A 151 -6.42 0.02 -7.19
N LYS A 152 -7.02 -0.16 -6.02
CA LYS A 152 -6.66 -1.23 -5.07
C LYS A 152 -7.25 -2.53 -5.60
N ASP A 153 -6.45 -3.56 -5.78
CA ASP A 153 -6.99 -4.89 -6.04
C ASP A 153 -7.66 -5.46 -4.77
N GLU A 154 -8.38 -6.58 -4.91
CA GLU A 154 -9.09 -7.21 -3.78
C GLU A 154 -8.15 -7.72 -2.67
N GLU A 155 -6.84 -7.81 -2.96
CA GLU A 155 -5.79 -8.25 -2.04
C GLU A 155 -4.99 -7.09 -1.41
N GLY A 156 -5.19 -5.86 -1.90
CA GLY A 156 -4.50 -4.66 -1.45
C GLY A 156 -3.11 -4.43 -2.06
N LEU A 157 -2.71 -5.22 -3.05
CA LEU A 157 -1.42 -5.12 -3.72
C LEU A 157 -1.47 -4.08 -4.85
N MET A 158 -0.40 -3.30 -5.00
CA MET A 158 -0.23 -2.38 -6.12
C MET A 158 1.00 -2.79 -6.93
N GLN A 159 0.81 -3.13 -8.19
CA GLN A 159 1.91 -3.47 -9.09
C GLN A 159 2.26 -2.28 -9.98
N LEU A 160 3.50 -1.83 -9.93
CA LEU A 160 4.06 -0.81 -10.83
C LEU A 160 4.90 -1.52 -11.90
N HIS A 161 4.38 -1.56 -13.13
CA HIS A 161 5.17 -1.98 -14.28
C HIS A 161 6.02 -0.81 -14.77
N LYS A 162 7.34 -0.98 -14.83
CA LYS A 162 8.24 -0.02 -15.47
C LYS A 162 8.10 -0.12 -16.99
N VAL A 163 7.69 0.96 -17.64
CA VAL A 163 7.81 1.11 -19.09
C VAL A 163 9.24 1.57 -19.40
N ASN A 164 9.88 0.93 -20.40
CA ASN A 164 11.26 1.21 -20.77
C ASN A 164 11.41 2.65 -21.32
N GLY A 165 11.87 3.58 -20.48
CA GLY A 165 12.32 4.90 -20.90
C GLY A 165 13.84 4.94 -21.09
N ASP A 166 14.30 5.30 -22.29
CA ASP A 166 15.71 5.49 -22.60
C ASP A 166 16.31 6.60 -21.74
N SER A 167 17.37 6.25 -21.01
CA SER A 167 17.93 7.05 -19.94
C SER A 167 18.85 8.17 -20.46
N SER A 168 18.29 9.34 -20.73
CA SER A 168 19.05 10.60 -20.69
C SER A 168 18.24 11.67 -19.97
N SER A 169 18.63 11.93 -18.72
CA SER A 169 18.16 13.02 -17.84
C SER A 169 16.66 13.13 -17.59
N GLY A 170 16.21 12.53 -16.48
CA GLY A 170 15.80 13.37 -15.35
C GLY A 170 14.35 13.37 -14.90
N GLU A 171 13.41 12.76 -15.62
CA GLU A 171 12.03 12.56 -15.17
C GLU A 171 11.62 11.12 -15.52
N ALA A 172 11.41 10.29 -14.51
CA ALA A 172 10.85 8.96 -14.73
C ALA A 172 9.34 9.13 -14.81
N GLU A 173 8.82 9.24 -16.02
CA GLU A 173 7.39 9.18 -16.30
C GLU A 173 6.94 7.74 -16.04
N VAL A 174 6.25 7.54 -14.92
CA VAL A 174 5.71 6.25 -14.51
C VAL A 174 4.34 6.14 -15.17
N GLU A 175 4.29 5.53 -16.35
CA GLU A 175 3.03 5.16 -16.98
C GLU A 175 2.43 3.97 -16.22
N VAL A 176 1.45 4.24 -15.36
CA VAL A 176 0.68 3.21 -14.66
C VAL A 176 -0.14 2.46 -15.71
N THR A 177 0.35 1.30 -16.13
CA THR A 177 -0.39 0.48 -17.09
C THR A 177 -1.59 -0.15 -16.39
N GLU A 178 -2.80 0.29 -16.73
CA GLU A 178 -4.11 -0.20 -16.23
C GLU A 178 -4.43 -1.67 -16.60
N GLN A 179 -3.45 -2.57 -16.69
CA GLN A 179 -3.65 -3.95 -17.16
C GLN A 179 -4.71 -4.73 -16.37
N GLY A 180 -4.86 -4.48 -15.07
CA GLY A 180 -5.91 -5.10 -14.25
C GLY A 180 -7.31 -4.53 -14.53
N SER A 181 -7.39 -3.22 -14.73
CA SER A 181 -8.64 -2.48 -15.00
C SER A 181 -9.25 -2.94 -16.33
N ASP A 182 -8.42 -3.07 -17.37
CA ASP A 182 -8.89 -3.43 -18.70
C ASP A 182 -9.37 -4.88 -18.79
N ALA A 183 -8.66 -5.81 -18.16
CA ALA A 183 -9.09 -7.20 -18.12
C ALA A 183 -10.42 -7.37 -17.37
N ALA A 184 -10.59 -6.69 -16.23
CA ALA A 184 -11.83 -6.69 -15.47
C ALA A 184 -12.98 -6.05 -16.26
N ARG A 185 -12.74 -4.89 -16.89
CA ARG A 185 -13.72 -4.20 -17.76
C ARG A 185 -14.15 -5.09 -18.93
N ARG A 186 -13.21 -5.76 -19.60
CA ARG A 186 -13.52 -6.70 -20.70
C ARG A 186 -14.37 -7.87 -20.24
N ARG A 187 -14.06 -8.49 -19.09
CA ARG A 187 -14.85 -9.59 -18.52
C ARG A 187 -16.27 -9.14 -18.17
N THR A 188 -16.41 -7.98 -17.52
CA THR A 188 -17.72 -7.39 -17.20
C THR A 188 -18.50 -7.06 -18.47
N CYS A 189 -17.85 -6.51 -19.49
CA CYS A 189 -18.48 -6.23 -20.78
C CYS A 189 -19.05 -7.50 -21.45
N GLN A 190 -18.26 -8.58 -21.48
CA GLN A 190 -18.73 -9.86 -22.04
C GLN A 190 -19.86 -10.48 -21.21
N SER A 191 -19.80 -10.37 -19.88
CA SER A 191 -20.87 -10.83 -18.99
C SER A 191 -22.19 -10.09 -19.23
N ASN A 192 -22.12 -8.76 -19.42
CA ASN A 192 -23.27 -7.94 -19.75
C ASN A 192 -23.87 -8.32 -21.11
N LEU A 193 -23.04 -8.54 -22.15
CA LEU A 193 -23.51 -8.99 -23.46
C LEU A 193 -24.28 -10.32 -23.37
N ARG A 194 -23.74 -11.30 -22.65
CA ARG A 194 -24.43 -12.59 -22.41
C ARG A 194 -25.73 -12.43 -21.63
N THR A 195 -25.78 -11.48 -20.70
CA THR A 195 -27.01 -11.18 -19.95
C THR A 195 -28.09 -10.60 -20.87
N VAL A 196 -27.71 -9.71 -21.79
CA VAL A 196 -28.63 -9.13 -22.78
C VAL A 196 -29.11 -10.21 -23.76
N ASP A 197 -28.23 -11.06 -24.26
CA ASP A 197 -28.59 -12.18 -25.15
C ASP A 197 -29.56 -13.17 -24.49
N GLY A 198 -29.28 -13.59 -23.26
CA GLY A 198 -30.21 -14.42 -22.49
C GLY A 198 -31.57 -13.75 -22.24
N ALA A 199 -31.59 -12.43 -22.08
CA ALA A 199 -32.83 -11.67 -21.95
C ALA A 199 -33.61 -11.59 -23.27
N ILE A 200 -32.94 -11.48 -24.41
CA ILE A 200 -33.56 -11.53 -25.75
C ILE A 200 -34.26 -12.89 -25.95
N GLN A 201 -33.58 -13.99 -25.63
CA GLN A 201 -34.18 -15.34 -25.71
C GLN A 201 -35.36 -15.51 -24.74
N SER A 202 -35.23 -14.96 -23.53
CA SER A 202 -36.33 -14.99 -22.54
C SER A 202 -37.52 -14.15 -23.00
N TYR A 203 -37.27 -13.04 -23.68
CA TYR A 203 -38.31 -12.18 -24.27
C TYR A 203 -39.05 -12.92 -25.37
N GLU A 204 -38.33 -13.57 -26.30
CA GLU A 204 -38.94 -14.40 -27.35
C GLU A 204 -39.85 -15.49 -26.75
N ALA A 205 -39.35 -16.21 -25.76
CA ALA A 205 -40.11 -17.26 -25.08
C ALA A 205 -41.36 -16.73 -24.35
N PHE A 206 -41.35 -15.46 -23.90
CA PHE A 206 -42.49 -14.87 -23.21
C PHE A 206 -43.67 -14.56 -24.15
N PHE A 207 -43.42 -14.35 -25.45
CA PHE A 207 -44.42 -13.92 -26.42
C PHE A 207 -44.94 -15.03 -27.36
N ASP A 208 -44.48 -16.28 -27.19
CA ASP A 208 -44.94 -17.47 -27.94
C ASP A 208 -44.96 -17.30 -29.49
N ASN A 209 -44.08 -16.45 -30.03
CA ASN A 209 -43.92 -16.15 -31.45
C ASN A 209 -42.58 -15.39 -31.62
N PRO A 210 -41.88 -15.40 -32.77
CA PRO A 210 -40.53 -14.81 -32.89
C PRO A 210 -40.60 -13.29 -32.97
N VAL A 211 -41.08 -12.68 -31.88
CA VAL A 211 -41.06 -11.24 -31.63
C VAL A 211 -39.84 -10.98 -30.77
N PHE A 212 -38.79 -10.50 -31.41
CA PHE A 212 -37.61 -10.03 -30.71
C PHE A 212 -37.79 -8.55 -30.28
N PRO A 213 -37.16 -8.14 -29.17
CA PRO A 213 -37.18 -6.74 -28.76
C PRO A 213 -36.46 -5.87 -29.82
N SER A 214 -37.00 -4.69 -30.09
CA SER A 214 -36.43 -3.73 -31.03
C SER A 214 -35.31 -2.89 -30.41
N ASN A 215 -35.32 -2.76 -29.08
CA ASN A 215 -34.35 -2.00 -28.30
C ASN A 215 -34.28 -2.56 -26.85
N ALA A 216 -33.37 -2.03 -26.05
CA ALA A 216 -33.21 -2.48 -24.67
C ALA A 216 -34.38 -2.09 -23.76
N GLU A 217 -35.07 -0.98 -24.06
CA GLU A 217 -36.20 -0.47 -23.27
C GLU A 217 -37.38 -1.44 -23.29
N ASP A 218 -37.62 -2.13 -24.41
CA ASP A 218 -38.66 -3.14 -24.56
C ASP A 218 -38.54 -4.26 -23.51
N MET A 219 -37.34 -4.56 -23.02
CA MET A 219 -37.08 -5.64 -22.05
C MET A 219 -37.23 -5.22 -20.57
N VAL A 220 -37.44 -3.94 -20.29
CA VAL A 220 -37.55 -3.39 -18.92
C VAL A 220 -38.96 -2.87 -18.63
N GLN A 221 -39.81 -2.78 -19.65
CA GLN A 221 -41.16 -2.23 -19.53
C GLN A 221 -42.05 -3.08 -18.60
N PRO A 222 -43.03 -2.46 -17.92
CA PRO A 222 -44.04 -3.19 -17.16
C PRO A 222 -44.84 -4.11 -18.10
N GLY A 223 -44.71 -5.43 -17.91
CA GLY A 223 -45.37 -6.46 -18.73
C GLY A 223 -44.39 -7.36 -19.49
N THR A 224 -43.18 -6.88 -19.77
CA THR A 224 -42.14 -7.58 -20.54
C THR A 224 -40.83 -7.71 -19.76
N LYS A 225 -40.90 -7.54 -18.44
CA LYS A 225 -39.77 -7.30 -17.54
C LYS A 225 -38.88 -8.53 -17.39
N VAL A 226 -38.07 -8.80 -18.42
CA VAL A 226 -37.03 -9.83 -18.42
C VAL A 226 -35.73 -9.28 -17.83
N LEU A 227 -35.51 -7.96 -17.90
CA LEU A 227 -34.39 -7.28 -17.26
C LEU A 227 -34.85 -6.40 -16.09
N LYS A 228 -34.04 -6.36 -15.03
CA LYS A 228 -34.23 -5.42 -13.91
C LYS A 228 -33.81 -4.00 -14.27
N ARG A 229 -32.74 -3.87 -15.05
CA ARG A 229 -32.16 -2.61 -15.57
C ARG A 229 -31.37 -2.92 -16.84
N ILE A 230 -31.20 -1.92 -17.70
CA ILE A 230 -30.36 -2.02 -18.91
C ILE A 230 -28.88 -2.00 -18.47
N PRO A 231 -28.08 -3.02 -18.83
CA PRO A 231 -26.65 -2.99 -18.59
C PRO A 231 -25.96 -1.89 -19.40
N VAL A 232 -24.94 -1.26 -18.84
CA VAL A 232 -24.11 -0.25 -19.50
C VAL A 232 -22.68 -0.77 -19.70
N CYS A 233 -22.02 -0.30 -20.74
CA CYS A 233 -20.63 -0.65 -21.01
C CYS A 233 -19.70 -0.03 -19.93
N PRO A 234 -18.85 -0.82 -19.27
CA PRO A 234 -17.99 -0.30 -18.19
C PRO A 234 -16.88 0.64 -18.66
N SER A 235 -16.54 0.65 -19.95
CA SER A 235 -15.46 1.48 -20.51
C SER A 235 -15.89 2.92 -20.85
N GLY A 236 -17.18 3.24 -20.81
CA GLY A 236 -17.66 4.58 -21.14
C GLY A 236 -19.06 4.93 -20.64
N ASN A 237 -19.66 4.07 -19.81
CA ASN A 237 -21.00 4.24 -19.26
C ASN A 237 -22.10 4.42 -20.35
N ALA A 238 -21.82 3.97 -21.57
CA ALA A 238 -22.71 4.05 -22.71
C ALA A 238 -23.57 2.77 -22.83
N PRO A 239 -24.82 2.87 -23.33
CA PRO A 239 -25.64 1.70 -23.63
C PRO A 239 -25.02 0.86 -24.76
N TYR A 240 -25.33 -0.43 -24.77
CA TYR A 240 -24.94 -1.32 -25.86
C TYR A 240 -25.66 -0.95 -27.16
N VAL A 241 -24.98 -1.17 -28.29
CA VAL A 241 -25.52 -0.85 -29.63
C VAL A 241 -26.31 -2.04 -30.14
N TRP A 242 -27.52 -1.77 -30.61
CA TRP A 242 -28.44 -2.75 -31.17
C TRP A 242 -28.41 -2.66 -32.69
N VAL A 243 -28.05 -3.76 -33.34
CA VAL A 243 -28.10 -3.88 -34.80
C VAL A 243 -29.36 -4.65 -35.15
N ALA A 244 -30.20 -4.05 -35.99
CA ALA A 244 -31.46 -4.66 -36.42
C ALA A 244 -31.21 -6.05 -37.03
N GLY A 245 -32.00 -7.04 -36.58
CA GLY A 245 -31.88 -8.45 -36.94
C GLY A 245 -32.98 -9.26 -36.27
N SER A 246 -33.02 -10.57 -36.54
CA SER A 246 -33.98 -11.49 -35.92
C SER A 246 -33.30 -12.85 -35.67
N PRO A 247 -32.61 -13.04 -34.52
CA PRO A 247 -32.49 -12.11 -33.38
C PRO A 247 -31.62 -10.88 -33.67
N PRO A 248 -31.82 -9.75 -32.94
CA PRO A 248 -30.94 -8.59 -33.06
C PRO A 248 -29.54 -8.92 -32.55
N LEU A 249 -28.52 -8.33 -33.20
CA LEU A 249 -27.13 -8.45 -32.77
C LEU A 249 -26.80 -7.32 -31.79
N ILE A 250 -26.03 -7.63 -30.74
CA ILE A 250 -25.64 -6.68 -29.71
C ILE A 250 -24.13 -6.48 -29.74
N SER A 251 -23.69 -5.22 -29.83
CA SER A 251 -22.26 -4.88 -29.83
C SER A 251 -21.88 -3.89 -28.74
N CYS A 252 -20.66 -4.02 -28.21
CA CYS A 252 -20.06 -3.03 -27.34
C CYS A 252 -19.80 -1.71 -28.10
N PRO A 253 -20.20 -0.54 -27.58
CA PRO A 253 -20.00 0.74 -28.26
C PRO A 253 -18.52 1.15 -28.39
N ASN A 254 -17.67 0.65 -27.49
CA ASN A 254 -16.25 1.00 -27.43
C ASN A 254 -15.32 -0.06 -28.05
N ASP A 255 -15.86 -1.23 -28.42
CA ASP A 255 -15.08 -2.32 -29.00
C ASP A 255 -15.96 -3.15 -29.95
N ALA A 256 -15.83 -2.88 -31.24
CA ALA A 256 -16.60 -3.57 -32.28
C ALA A 256 -16.27 -5.07 -32.38
N SER A 257 -15.18 -5.56 -31.77
CA SER A 257 -14.87 -6.99 -31.73
C SER A 257 -15.67 -7.74 -30.65
N HIS A 258 -16.28 -7.02 -29.71
CA HIS A 258 -17.15 -7.58 -28.68
C HIS A 258 -18.61 -7.53 -29.13
N THR A 259 -19.00 -8.55 -29.91
CA THR A 259 -20.38 -8.76 -30.39
C THR A 259 -20.91 -10.12 -29.97
N ILE A 260 -22.21 -10.20 -29.72
CA ILE A 260 -22.99 -11.45 -29.62
C ILE A 260 -24.16 -11.36 -30.59
#